data_AF-A0A382WDF7-F1
#
_entry.id   AF-A0A382WDF7-F1
#
_cell.length_a   1.000
_cell.length_b   1.000
_cell.length_c   1.000
_cell.angle_alpha   90.00
_cell.angle_beta   90.00
_cell.angle_gamma   90.00
#
_symmetry.space_group_name_H-M   'P 1'
#
loop_
_entity.id
_entity.type
_entity.pdbx_description
1 polymer ?
#
loop_
_entity_poly.entity_id
_entity_poly.type
_entity_poly.pdbx_seq_one_letter_code
_entity_poly.pdbx_strand_id
1 'polypeptide(L)'
;GEESEFSGITVSYNSGWNLVGVSMNVNSSLYSDVFPDAVPGTLYGFDGTYFQENEMIPGEGYWLFFDESGSQTISGESVDSLTLSLVSGWNLISGISFIVNINNAVDPENIIIPGTLYGFVDTYVQTSELEPGKGYWLNANNSGEIMLSAFDLSARTKIFHPPEHLNTLTLNTTVLYFGADVPQEELMCYSLPPKPLAPAKDIRFLGDTKLCSTDECVIERMDNKQKITVQYDIKNDEMWEIVDEIGTILFSVTADKCSGTQVLELSNKSETIVLRKT
;
A
#
# COMPACT_ATOMS: atom_id res chain seq x y z
N GLY A 1 -20.51 37.51 11.69
CA GLY A 1 -20.57 36.84 10.38
C GLY A 1 -19.27 36.13 10.28
N GLU A 2 -19.29 34.82 10.48
CA GLU A 2 -18.10 33.99 10.28
C GLU A 2 -18.00 33.82 8.77
N GLU A 3 -17.01 34.47 8.16
CA GLU A 3 -16.59 34.10 6.81
C GLU A 3 -16.07 32.66 6.92
N SER A 4 -16.81 31.72 6.34
CA SER A 4 -16.30 30.39 6.04
C SER A 4 -15.08 30.60 5.13
N GLU A 5 -13.87 30.45 5.68
CA GLU A 5 -12.66 30.41 4.87
C GLU A 5 -12.73 29.14 4.02
N PHE A 6 -13.13 29.30 2.77
CA PHE A 6 -12.89 28.27 1.76
C PHE A 6 -11.38 28.08 1.63
N SER A 7 -10.85 27.06 2.29
CA SER A 7 -9.49 26.59 2.09
C SER A 7 -9.45 25.62 0.91
N GLY A 8 -8.28 25.49 0.30
CA GLY A 8 -8.06 24.58 -0.82
C GLY A 8 -6.88 23.66 -0.52
N ILE A 9 -7.07 22.37 -0.75
CA ILE A 9 -6.01 21.36 -0.63
C ILE A 9 -5.58 20.98 -2.04
N THR A 10 -4.29 21.15 -2.34
CA THR A 10 -3.74 20.73 -3.63
C THR A 10 -3.24 19.30 -3.54
N VAL A 11 -3.83 18.43 -4.35
CA VAL A 11 -3.54 17.00 -4.41
C VAL A 11 -2.87 16.69 -5.73
N SER A 12 -1.61 16.26 -5.70
CA SER A 12 -0.92 15.77 -6.89
C SER A 12 -1.37 14.36 -7.25
N TYR A 13 -1.31 13.96 -8.52
CA TYR A 13 -1.58 12.59 -8.98
C TYR A 13 -0.65 12.24 -10.13
N ASN A 14 -0.38 10.94 -10.31
CA ASN A 14 0.46 10.42 -11.38
C ASN A 14 -0.39 9.95 -12.56
N SER A 15 0.23 9.75 -13.73
CA SER A 15 -0.41 8.99 -14.81
C SER A 15 -0.63 7.54 -14.35
N GLY A 16 -1.76 6.95 -14.71
CA GLY A 16 -2.19 5.62 -14.31
C GLY A 16 -3.15 5.63 -13.11
N TRP A 17 -3.20 4.48 -12.42
CA TRP A 17 -4.03 4.29 -11.24
C TRP A 17 -3.44 5.00 -10.01
N ASN A 18 -4.28 5.76 -9.31
CA ASN A 18 -3.93 6.46 -8.08
C ASN A 18 -4.93 6.11 -6.97
N LEU A 19 -4.46 6.12 -5.73
CA LEU A 19 -5.32 6.13 -4.56
C LEU A 19 -5.65 7.57 -4.19
N VAL A 20 -6.94 7.92 -4.24
CA VAL A 20 -7.45 9.26 -3.98
C VAL A 20 -8.55 9.21 -2.93
N GLY A 21 -8.90 10.36 -2.38
CA GLY A 21 -10.02 10.50 -1.47
C GLY A 21 -10.47 11.95 -1.38
N VAL A 22 -11.55 12.19 -0.63
CA VAL A 22 -12.01 13.54 -0.33
C VAL A 22 -11.81 13.80 1.16
N SER A 23 -11.02 14.81 1.46
CA SER A 23 -10.63 15.18 2.83
C SER A 23 -11.27 16.47 3.31
N MET A 24 -12.26 16.99 2.58
CA MET A 24 -12.98 18.23 2.86
C MET A 24 -14.47 18.03 2.63
N ASN A 25 -15.31 18.86 3.25
CA ASN A 25 -16.73 18.93 2.87
C ASN A 25 -16.86 19.72 1.58
N VAL A 26 -16.80 19.01 0.46
CA VAL A 26 -16.92 19.56 -0.90
C VAL A 26 -18.37 19.87 -1.25
N ASN A 27 -18.56 20.84 -2.16
CA ASN A 27 -19.90 21.24 -2.63
C ASN A 27 -20.58 20.18 -3.52
N SER A 28 -19.79 19.30 -4.14
CA SER A 28 -20.26 18.20 -4.98
C SER A 28 -19.46 16.95 -4.67
N SER A 29 -20.15 15.83 -4.44
CA SER A 29 -19.53 14.52 -4.20
C SER A 29 -19.09 13.84 -5.50
N LEU A 30 -19.50 14.32 -6.68
CA LEU A 30 -19.15 13.68 -7.95
C LEU A 30 -17.64 13.74 -8.19
N TYR A 31 -17.00 12.59 -8.47
CA TYR A 31 -15.54 12.58 -8.70
C TYR A 31 -15.14 13.42 -9.91
N SER A 32 -16.01 13.59 -10.90
CA SER A 32 -15.76 14.42 -12.07
C SER A 32 -15.72 15.91 -11.74
N ASP A 33 -16.36 16.33 -10.64
CA ASP A 33 -16.33 17.71 -10.17
C ASP A 33 -15.11 17.94 -9.25
N VAL A 34 -14.73 16.91 -8.47
CA VAL A 34 -13.56 16.96 -7.59
C VAL A 34 -12.25 16.82 -8.38
N PHE A 35 -12.19 15.88 -9.32
CA PHE A 35 -11.04 15.52 -10.17
C PHE A 35 -11.46 15.54 -11.66
N PRO A 36 -11.56 16.73 -12.28
CA PRO A 36 -12.05 16.88 -13.66
C PRO A 36 -11.16 16.23 -14.73
N ASP A 37 -9.87 16.04 -14.42
CA ASP A 37 -8.89 15.42 -15.33
C ASP A 37 -8.89 13.88 -15.26
N ALA A 38 -9.71 13.28 -14.39
CA ALA A 38 -9.81 11.83 -14.27
C ALA A 38 -10.50 11.20 -15.49
N VAL A 39 -10.07 9.99 -15.85
CA VAL A 39 -10.69 9.26 -16.95
C VAL A 39 -12.12 8.84 -16.55
N PRO A 40 -13.15 9.13 -17.37
CA PRO A 40 -14.53 8.80 -17.03
C PRO A 40 -14.75 7.30 -16.78
N GLY A 41 -15.50 6.97 -15.73
CA GLY A 41 -15.87 5.60 -15.37
C GLY A 41 -14.76 4.83 -14.65
N THR A 42 -13.78 5.53 -14.08
CA THR A 42 -12.62 4.89 -13.42
C THR A 42 -12.56 5.08 -11.91
N LEU A 43 -13.61 5.62 -11.27
CA LEU A 43 -13.69 5.63 -9.81
C LEU A 43 -14.09 4.24 -9.30
N TYR A 44 -13.24 3.63 -8.48
CA TYR A 44 -13.54 2.33 -7.86
C TYR A 44 -13.34 2.36 -6.34
N GLY A 45 -14.37 1.93 -5.61
CA GLY A 45 -14.32 1.63 -4.18
C GLY A 45 -13.98 0.16 -3.92
N PHE A 46 -13.97 -0.25 -2.66
CA PHE A 46 -13.73 -1.63 -2.26
C PHE A 46 -14.57 -2.07 -1.07
N ASP A 47 -15.32 -3.16 -1.24
CA ASP A 47 -16.12 -3.83 -0.20
C ASP A 47 -15.97 -5.35 -0.40
N GLY A 48 -14.79 -5.86 -0.06
CA GLY A 48 -14.37 -7.24 -0.35
C GLY A 48 -14.02 -7.52 -1.81
N THR A 49 -14.59 -6.75 -2.74
CA THR A 49 -14.22 -6.70 -4.16
C THR A 49 -14.27 -5.27 -4.68
N TYR A 50 -13.62 -5.00 -5.82
CA TYR A 50 -13.69 -3.70 -6.46
C TYR A 50 -15.07 -3.48 -7.08
N PHE A 51 -15.64 -2.30 -6.83
CA PHE A 51 -16.90 -1.87 -7.44
C PHE A 51 -16.76 -0.45 -7.96
N GLN A 52 -17.40 -0.17 -9.07
CA GLN A 52 -17.37 1.15 -9.69
C GLN A 52 -18.31 2.10 -8.94
N GLU A 53 -17.88 3.34 -8.75
CA GLU A 53 -18.66 4.40 -8.11
C GLU A 53 -18.70 5.67 -8.98
N ASN A 54 -19.50 6.65 -8.56
CA ASN A 54 -19.50 7.99 -9.14
C ASN A 54 -19.36 9.12 -8.11
N GLU A 55 -19.58 8.82 -6.84
CA GLU A 55 -19.51 9.80 -5.76
C GLU A 55 -18.40 9.43 -4.78
N MET A 56 -17.81 10.45 -4.18
CA MET A 56 -16.75 10.34 -3.20
C MET A 56 -17.28 10.76 -1.83
N ILE A 57 -17.09 9.90 -0.83
CA ILE A 57 -17.51 10.11 0.55
C ILE A 57 -16.28 10.49 1.39
N PRO A 58 -16.35 11.53 2.23
CA PRO A 58 -15.27 11.85 3.15
C PRO A 58 -14.89 10.67 4.04
N GLY A 59 -13.59 10.37 4.11
CA GLY A 59 -13.05 9.24 4.88
C GLY A 59 -12.93 7.93 4.11
N GLU A 60 -13.60 7.80 2.97
CA GLU A 60 -13.43 6.67 2.06
C GLU A 60 -12.31 6.95 1.05
N GLY A 61 -11.54 5.92 0.73
CA GLY A 61 -10.54 5.97 -0.32
C GLY A 61 -11.06 5.31 -1.60
N TYR A 62 -10.49 5.69 -2.74
CA TYR A 62 -10.87 5.17 -4.04
C TYR A 62 -9.65 4.99 -4.93
N TRP A 63 -9.75 4.06 -5.88
CA TRP A 63 -8.93 4.08 -7.07
C TRP A 63 -9.50 5.05 -8.08
N LEU A 64 -8.63 5.81 -8.74
CA LEU A 64 -8.99 6.70 -9.84
C LEU A 64 -7.87 6.74 -10.88
N PHE A 65 -8.21 6.72 -12.17
CA PHE A 65 -7.24 6.67 -13.25
C PHE A 65 -7.09 8.04 -13.92
N PHE A 66 -5.85 8.41 -14.21
CA PHE A 66 -5.50 9.63 -14.95
C PHE A 66 -4.60 9.29 -16.13
N ASP A 67 -4.84 9.89 -17.30
CA ASP A 67 -3.97 9.67 -18.48
C ASP A 67 -2.59 10.32 -18.29
N GLU A 68 -2.54 11.47 -17.61
CA GLU A 68 -1.32 12.25 -17.38
C GLU A 68 -1.15 12.58 -15.89
N SER A 69 0.09 12.79 -15.45
CA SER A 69 0.37 13.29 -14.12
C SER A 69 -0.01 14.77 -14.00
N GLY A 70 -0.57 15.16 -12.86
CA GLY A 70 -1.02 16.53 -12.62
C GLY A 70 -1.29 16.81 -11.15
N SER A 71 -2.08 17.84 -10.91
CA SER A 71 -2.59 18.14 -9.57
C SER A 71 -3.95 18.82 -9.66
N GLN A 72 -4.71 18.70 -8.58
CA GLN A 72 -6.05 19.28 -8.45
C GLN A 72 -6.18 19.96 -7.10
N THR A 73 -6.75 21.17 -7.08
CA THR A 73 -7.12 21.84 -5.84
C THR A 73 -8.55 21.47 -5.47
N ILE A 74 -8.72 20.73 -4.39
CA ILE A 74 -10.02 20.42 -3.79
C ILE A 74 -10.39 21.59 -2.88
N SER A 75 -11.58 22.16 -3.07
CA SER A 75 -12.09 23.27 -2.25
C SER A 75 -13.34 22.85 -1.50
N GLY A 76 -13.42 23.23 -0.23
CA GLY A 76 -14.54 22.89 0.64
C GLY A 76 -14.33 23.41 2.05
N GLU A 77 -15.19 22.98 2.97
CA GLU A 77 -14.98 23.25 4.40
C GLU A 77 -14.00 22.23 5.00
N SER A 78 -13.12 22.70 5.89
CA SER A 78 -12.16 21.84 6.58
C SER A 78 -12.84 20.79 7.44
N VAL A 79 -12.29 19.58 7.43
CA VAL A 79 -12.65 18.48 8.32
C VAL A 79 -11.50 18.29 9.29
N ASP A 80 -11.73 18.65 10.56
CA ASP A 80 -10.71 18.60 11.60
C ASP A 80 -10.72 17.27 12.37
N SER A 81 -11.82 16.51 12.29
CA SER A 81 -11.95 15.19 12.89
C SER A 81 -12.99 14.37 12.14
N LEU A 82 -12.77 13.05 12.07
CA LEU A 82 -13.65 12.12 11.39
C LEU A 82 -13.57 10.73 12.05
N THR A 83 -14.72 10.14 12.33
CA THR A 83 -14.82 8.73 12.73
C THR A 83 -14.97 7.86 11.49
N LEU A 84 -14.13 6.85 11.37
CA LEU A 84 -14.15 5.85 10.31
C LEU A 84 -14.64 4.52 10.87
N SER A 85 -15.61 3.89 10.21
CA SER A 85 -16.01 2.52 10.48
C SER A 85 -15.17 1.58 9.62
N LEU A 86 -14.39 0.72 10.26
CA LEU A 86 -13.57 -0.30 9.61
C LEU A 86 -14.27 -1.65 9.68
N VAL A 87 -14.05 -2.48 8.66
CA VAL A 87 -14.36 -3.91 8.67
C VAL A 87 -13.09 -4.73 8.91
N SER A 88 -13.24 -5.96 9.39
CA SER A 88 -12.12 -6.91 9.46
C SER A 88 -11.50 -7.13 8.06
N GLY A 89 -10.18 -7.05 7.97
CA GLY A 89 -9.42 -7.10 6.73
C GLY A 89 -9.07 -5.72 6.17
N TRP A 90 -8.94 -5.65 4.85
CA TRP A 90 -8.49 -4.46 4.14
C TRP A 90 -9.62 -3.44 3.93
N ASN A 91 -9.37 -2.21 4.35
CA ASN A 91 -10.25 -1.06 4.19
C ASN A 91 -9.56 -0.03 3.29
N LEU A 92 -10.30 0.54 2.35
CA LEU A 92 -9.81 1.63 1.51
C LEU A 92 -10.33 2.95 2.07
N ILE A 93 -9.44 3.73 2.68
CA ILE A 93 -9.77 4.92 3.49
C ILE A 93 -9.09 6.18 2.94
N SER A 94 -9.54 7.34 3.41
CA SER A 94 -8.92 8.64 3.17
C SER A 94 -8.78 9.43 4.47
N GLY A 95 -7.80 10.33 4.51
CA GLY A 95 -7.56 11.21 5.65
C GLY A 95 -8.54 12.38 5.75
N ILE A 96 -8.34 13.20 6.79
CA ILE A 96 -9.04 14.47 7.02
C ILE A 96 -8.28 15.64 6.36
N SER A 97 -8.68 16.90 6.59
CA SER A 97 -8.06 18.08 5.96
C SER A 97 -6.61 18.38 6.38
N PHE A 98 -6.04 17.56 7.27
CA PHE A 98 -4.69 17.70 7.81
C PHE A 98 -3.93 16.38 7.68
N ILE A 99 -2.59 16.47 7.64
CA ILE A 99 -1.74 15.28 7.71
C ILE A 99 -1.94 14.63 9.08
N VAL A 100 -2.33 13.36 9.09
CA VAL A 100 -2.52 12.57 10.31
C VAL A 100 -1.61 11.36 10.29
N ASN A 101 -0.88 11.14 11.38
CA ASN A 101 -0.21 9.86 11.58
C ASN A 101 -1.24 8.84 12.06
N ILE A 102 -1.40 7.71 11.36
CA ILE A 102 -2.38 6.68 11.71
C ILE A 102 -2.18 6.10 13.12
N ASN A 103 -0.94 6.12 13.65
CA ASN A 103 -0.65 5.67 15.01
C ASN A 103 -1.20 6.63 16.09
N ASN A 104 -1.62 7.84 15.69
CA ASN A 104 -2.25 8.82 16.58
C ASN A 104 -3.79 8.75 16.51
N ALA A 105 -4.36 7.87 15.68
CA ALA A 105 -5.79 7.66 15.65
C ALA A 105 -6.30 7.14 17.00
N VAL A 106 -7.49 7.59 17.42
CA VAL A 106 -8.17 7.03 18.58
C VAL A 106 -8.77 5.69 18.16
N ASP A 107 -8.12 4.61 18.56
CA ASP A 107 -8.52 3.22 18.33
C ASP A 107 -8.75 2.53 19.69
N PRO A 108 -9.95 2.62 20.28
CA PRO A 108 -10.22 2.10 21.61
C PRO A 108 -10.05 0.58 21.68
N GLU A 109 -10.35 -0.13 20.59
CA GLU A 109 -10.38 -1.59 20.51
C GLU A 109 -9.04 -2.20 20.04
N ASN A 110 -8.06 -1.39 19.63
CA ASN A 110 -6.79 -1.84 19.02
C ASN A 110 -7.03 -2.71 17.78
N ILE A 111 -7.93 -2.28 16.90
CA ILE A 111 -8.25 -3.01 15.68
C ILE A 111 -7.23 -2.80 14.57
N ILE A 112 -6.53 -1.66 14.54
CA ILE A 112 -5.54 -1.37 13.49
C ILE A 112 -4.38 -2.37 13.58
N ILE A 113 -4.05 -3.00 12.45
CA ILE A 113 -2.86 -3.85 12.35
C ILE A 113 -1.64 -2.97 12.10
N PRO A 114 -0.64 -2.95 13.00
CA PRO A 114 0.55 -2.11 12.85
C PRO A 114 1.29 -2.36 11.53
N GLY A 115 1.81 -1.28 10.92
CA GLY A 115 2.60 -1.38 9.68
C GLY A 115 1.80 -1.68 8.42
N THR A 116 0.47 -1.64 8.48
CA THR A 116 -0.40 -1.99 7.33
C THR A 116 -1.07 -0.80 6.64
N LEU A 117 -0.59 0.43 6.87
CA LEU A 117 -1.03 1.58 6.07
C LEU A 117 -0.22 1.64 4.77
N TYR A 118 -0.90 1.55 3.63
CA TYR A 118 -0.28 1.56 2.31
C TYR A 118 -0.87 2.63 1.40
N GLY A 119 -0.01 3.50 0.89
CA GLY A 119 -0.31 4.35 -0.27
C GLY A 119 0.12 3.67 -1.57
N PHE A 120 -0.06 4.37 -2.70
CA PHE A 120 0.32 3.86 -4.01
C PHE A 120 1.09 4.91 -4.82
N VAL A 121 2.34 4.58 -5.15
CA VAL A 121 3.21 5.38 -6.03
C VAL A 121 3.90 4.40 -6.96
N ASP A 122 3.34 4.19 -8.16
CA ASP A 122 3.67 3.12 -9.11
C ASP A 122 3.43 1.68 -8.62
N THR A 123 3.68 1.42 -7.32
CA THR A 123 3.48 0.17 -6.57
C THR A 123 3.02 0.54 -5.15
N TYR A 124 2.67 -0.46 -4.34
CA TYR A 124 2.34 -0.22 -2.93
C TYR A 124 3.54 0.28 -2.13
N VAL A 125 3.31 1.34 -1.36
CA VAL A 125 4.30 1.96 -0.48
C VAL A 125 3.74 2.02 0.93
N GLN A 126 4.42 1.37 1.87
CA GLN A 126 4.05 1.43 3.28
C GLN A 126 4.36 2.82 3.84
N THR A 127 3.42 3.38 4.61
CA THR A 127 3.56 4.68 5.25
C THR A 127 2.92 4.67 6.64
N SER A 128 3.01 5.77 7.37
CA SER A 128 2.22 6.01 8.58
C SER A 128 1.40 7.30 8.49
N GLU A 129 1.55 8.06 7.40
CA GLU A 129 0.93 9.37 7.22
C GLU A 129 -0.20 9.29 6.21
N LEU A 130 -1.36 9.81 6.62
CA LEU A 130 -2.51 10.10 5.78
C LEU A 130 -2.38 11.55 5.30
N GLU A 131 -2.02 11.74 4.04
CA GLU A 131 -2.02 13.06 3.42
C GLU A 131 -3.43 13.43 2.93
N PRO A 132 -3.88 14.68 3.10
CA PRO A 132 -5.20 15.10 2.64
C PRO A 132 -5.42 14.90 1.14
N GLY A 133 -6.58 14.38 0.77
CA GLY A 133 -7.00 14.10 -0.60
C GLY A 133 -6.41 12.83 -1.21
N LYS A 134 -5.61 12.08 -0.45
CA LYS A 134 -5.04 10.79 -0.85
C LYS A 134 -5.82 9.63 -0.23
N GLY A 135 -5.92 8.55 -1.00
CA GLY A 135 -6.46 7.28 -0.52
C GLY A 135 -5.36 6.36 0.00
N TYR A 136 -5.72 5.47 0.92
CA TYR A 136 -4.81 4.51 1.53
C TYR A 136 -5.53 3.20 1.85
N TRP A 137 -4.81 2.11 1.78
CA TRP A 137 -5.24 0.84 2.36
C TRP A 137 -4.84 0.79 3.83
N LEU A 138 -5.74 0.30 4.67
CA LEU A 138 -5.51 0.04 6.09
C LEU A 138 -6.08 -1.33 6.46
N ASN A 139 -5.30 -2.17 7.14
CA ASN A 139 -5.77 -3.48 7.59
C ASN A 139 -6.24 -3.41 9.05
N ALA A 140 -7.38 -4.06 9.34
CA ALA A 140 -7.94 -4.16 10.68
C ALA A 140 -8.19 -5.63 11.06
N ASN A 141 -7.88 -6.01 12.30
CA ASN A 141 -8.09 -7.39 12.76
C ASN A 141 -9.58 -7.72 13.00
N ASN A 142 -10.41 -6.71 13.26
CA ASN A 142 -11.84 -6.82 13.52
C ASN A 142 -12.54 -5.57 12.98
N SER A 143 -13.86 -5.67 12.81
CA SER A 143 -14.68 -4.49 12.55
C SER A 143 -14.79 -3.61 13.80
N GLY A 144 -14.84 -2.30 13.62
CA GLY A 144 -14.96 -1.33 14.71
C GLY A 144 -14.75 0.10 14.21
N GLU A 145 -14.55 1.04 15.13
CA GLU A 145 -14.41 2.45 14.78
C GLU A 145 -13.06 3.01 15.22
N ILE A 146 -12.49 3.86 14.36
CA ILE A 146 -11.33 4.70 14.70
C ILE A 146 -11.68 6.15 14.48
N MET A 147 -11.06 7.07 15.23
CA MET A 147 -11.25 8.51 15.02
C MET A 147 -9.93 9.18 14.64
N LEU A 148 -9.95 9.85 13.50
CA LEU A 148 -8.90 10.76 13.06
C LEU A 148 -9.17 12.15 13.62
N SER A 149 -8.12 12.87 14.01
CA SER A 149 -8.20 14.21 14.59
C SER A 149 -6.96 15.01 14.22
N ALA A 150 -7.16 16.28 13.86
CA ALA A 150 -6.09 17.26 13.64
C ALA A 150 -5.40 17.66 14.94
N PHE A 151 -6.08 17.47 16.08
CA PHE A 151 -5.52 17.69 17.40
C PHE A 151 -4.87 16.40 17.89
N ASP A 152 -3.67 16.53 18.44
CA ASP A 152 -2.90 15.41 18.99
C ASP A 152 -3.62 14.83 20.21
N LEU A 153 -4.32 13.72 19.99
CA LEU A 153 -4.92 12.90 21.03
C LEU A 153 -3.88 11.82 21.34
N SER A 154 -3.37 11.82 22.57
CA SER A 154 -2.28 10.94 23.06
C SER A 154 -2.18 9.60 22.31
N ALA A 155 -1.13 9.49 21.48
CA ALA A 155 -0.92 8.37 20.56
C ALA A 155 -0.67 7.02 21.25
N ARG A 156 -1.04 5.93 20.56
CA ARG A 156 -0.55 4.59 20.89
C ARG A 156 0.63 4.25 19.97
N THR A 157 1.81 4.14 20.56
CA THR A 157 3.05 3.77 19.85
C THR A 157 3.13 2.26 19.63
N LYS A 158 2.29 1.71 18.75
CA LYS A 158 2.55 0.38 18.16
C LYS A 158 3.16 0.57 16.77
N ILE A 159 4.45 0.86 16.74
CA ILE A 159 5.22 0.88 15.51
C ILE A 159 5.71 -0.54 15.24
N PHE A 160 5.32 -1.10 14.10
CA PHE A 160 5.84 -2.38 13.65
C PHE A 160 7.23 -2.20 13.04
N HIS A 161 8.19 -3.00 13.51
CA HIS A 161 9.51 -3.11 12.92
C HIS A 161 9.72 -4.59 12.56
N PRO A 162 9.93 -4.93 11.28
CA PRO A 162 10.30 -6.27 10.88
C PRO A 162 11.54 -6.74 11.67
N PRO A 163 11.59 -7.98 12.17
CA PRO A 163 12.75 -8.48 12.89
C PRO A 163 14.03 -8.45 12.06
N GLU A 164 15.14 -8.05 12.70
CA GLU A 164 16.44 -7.90 12.04
C GLU A 164 17.05 -9.23 11.56
N HIS A 165 16.54 -10.36 12.03
CA HIS A 165 17.01 -11.70 11.67
C HIS A 165 16.44 -12.22 10.34
N LEU A 166 15.49 -11.52 9.73
CA LEU A 166 14.94 -11.89 8.43
C LEU A 166 15.89 -11.49 7.29
N ASN A 167 15.98 -12.37 6.28
CA ASN A 167 16.59 -12.01 5.00
C ASN A 167 15.68 -11.03 4.27
N THR A 168 16.26 -10.14 3.47
CA THR A 168 15.48 -9.24 2.60
C THR A 168 15.83 -9.44 1.14
N LEU A 169 14.80 -9.35 0.30
CA LEU A 169 14.89 -9.29 -1.15
C LEU A 169 14.12 -8.06 -1.63
N THR A 170 14.83 -7.04 -2.09
CA THR A 170 14.23 -5.85 -2.68
C THR A 170 14.15 -6.03 -4.19
N LEU A 171 12.93 -6.08 -4.70
CA LEU A 171 12.60 -6.17 -6.11
C LEU A 171 12.10 -4.80 -6.58
N ASN A 172 12.94 -4.11 -7.35
CA ASN A 172 12.81 -2.67 -7.65
C ASN A 172 12.76 -1.83 -6.36
N THR A 173 11.57 -1.54 -5.85
CA THR A 173 11.32 -0.78 -4.62
C THR A 173 10.55 -1.58 -3.57
N THR A 174 10.06 -2.78 -3.92
CA THR A 174 9.30 -3.63 -3.02
C THR A 174 10.24 -4.51 -2.22
N VAL A 175 10.22 -4.40 -0.89
CA VAL A 175 10.97 -5.26 0.02
C VAL A 175 10.13 -6.49 0.39
N LEU A 176 10.71 -7.66 0.22
CA LEU A 176 10.19 -8.96 0.64
C LEU A 176 11.10 -9.56 1.72
N TYR A 177 10.53 -10.30 2.66
CA TYR A 177 11.18 -10.89 3.82
C TYR A 177 11.10 -12.42 3.79
N PHE A 178 12.20 -13.10 4.14
CA PHE A 178 12.23 -14.57 4.10
C PHE A 178 13.32 -15.16 5.00
N GLY A 179 13.40 -16.50 5.05
CA GLY A 179 14.52 -17.24 5.62
C GLY A 179 14.49 -17.42 7.14
N ALA A 180 13.41 -17.01 7.80
CA ALA A 180 13.16 -17.31 9.20
C ALA A 180 11.67 -17.25 9.54
N ASP A 181 11.31 -17.88 10.66
CA ASP A 181 9.97 -17.81 11.21
C ASP A 181 9.71 -16.47 11.91
N VAL A 182 8.43 -16.10 11.91
CA VAL A 182 7.87 -14.92 12.58
C VAL A 182 6.71 -15.39 13.46
N PRO A 183 6.47 -14.80 14.64
CA PRO A 183 5.33 -15.14 15.48
C PRO A 183 4.00 -15.07 14.72
N GLN A 184 3.08 -15.99 15.01
CA GLN A 184 1.82 -16.11 14.29
C GLN A 184 0.98 -14.82 14.37
N GLU A 185 1.04 -14.15 15.52
CA GLU A 185 0.39 -12.87 15.80
C GLU A 185 0.93 -11.69 14.95
N GLU A 186 2.13 -11.80 14.38
CA GLU A 186 2.75 -10.76 13.56
C GLU A 186 2.57 -11.00 12.04
N LEU A 187 2.07 -12.16 11.62
CA LEU A 187 1.93 -12.49 10.19
C LEU A 187 1.09 -11.46 9.43
N MET A 188 0.06 -10.89 10.07
CA MET A 188 -0.79 -9.88 9.44
C MET A 188 -0.07 -8.54 9.21
N CYS A 189 0.99 -8.23 9.95
CA CYS A 189 1.81 -7.04 9.71
C CYS A 189 2.55 -7.09 8.36
N TYR A 190 2.73 -8.30 7.80
CA TYR A 190 3.36 -8.53 6.49
C TYR A 190 2.36 -8.66 5.34
N SER A 191 1.06 -8.71 5.64
CA SER A 191 0.04 -8.78 4.60
C SER A 191 0.10 -7.57 3.67
N LEU A 192 -0.28 -7.79 2.41
CA LEU A 192 -0.38 -6.77 1.38
C LEU A 192 -1.85 -6.49 1.04
N PRO A 193 -2.18 -5.25 0.64
CA PRO A 193 -3.52 -4.93 0.18
C PRO A 193 -3.95 -5.77 -1.03
N PRO A 194 -5.25 -5.77 -1.37
CA PRO A 194 -5.75 -6.37 -2.61
C PRO A 194 -4.92 -5.90 -3.82
N LYS A 195 -4.72 -6.77 -4.82
CA LYS A 195 -3.94 -6.40 -6.02
C LYS A 195 -4.54 -5.17 -6.70
N PRO A 196 -3.73 -4.17 -7.11
CA PRO A 196 -4.24 -2.97 -7.75
C PRO A 196 -4.92 -3.30 -9.09
N LEU A 197 -5.79 -2.41 -9.56
CA LEU A 197 -6.45 -2.55 -10.86
C LEU A 197 -5.42 -2.50 -12.00
N ALA A 198 -5.55 -3.40 -12.99
CA ALA A 198 -4.67 -3.39 -14.14
C ALA A 198 -4.99 -2.19 -15.07
N PRO A 199 -3.98 -1.57 -15.72
CA PRO A 199 -2.55 -1.84 -15.63
C PRO A 199 -1.92 -1.12 -14.42
N ALA A 200 -1.39 -1.87 -13.46
CA ALA A 200 -0.65 -1.36 -12.32
C ALA A 200 0.47 -2.33 -11.97
N LYS A 201 1.51 -1.85 -11.26
CA LYS A 201 2.62 -2.71 -10.84
C LYS A 201 2.39 -3.16 -9.40
N ASP A 202 2.78 -4.39 -9.15
CA ASP A 202 2.72 -4.99 -7.83
C ASP A 202 3.65 -6.20 -7.82
N ILE A 203 4.34 -6.41 -6.69
CA ILE A 203 5.24 -7.54 -6.48
C ILE A 203 4.96 -8.05 -5.07
N ARG A 204 4.74 -9.36 -4.94
CA ARG A 204 4.39 -9.98 -3.64
C ARG A 204 4.77 -11.44 -3.64
N PHE A 205 4.83 -12.06 -2.46
CA PHE A 205 4.75 -13.52 -2.41
C PHE A 205 3.30 -13.97 -2.64
N LEU A 206 3.16 -15.17 -3.17
CA LEU A 206 1.88 -15.87 -3.26
C LEU A 206 1.21 -15.92 -1.88
N GLY A 207 -0.08 -15.57 -1.83
CA GLY A 207 -0.83 -15.45 -0.57
C GLY A 207 -0.92 -14.02 -0.02
N ASP A 208 -0.69 -13.01 -0.87
CA ASP A 208 -0.89 -11.60 -0.54
C ASP A 208 -0.06 -11.11 0.65
N THR A 209 1.24 -11.41 0.63
CA THR A 209 2.16 -11.12 1.73
C THR A 209 3.55 -10.70 1.26
N LYS A 210 4.25 -9.95 2.11
CA LYS A 210 5.69 -9.67 1.99
C LYS A 210 6.58 -10.71 2.67
N LEU A 211 6.01 -11.68 3.38
CA LEU A 211 6.77 -12.67 4.16
C LEU A 211 6.65 -14.07 3.55
N CYS A 212 7.78 -14.76 3.45
CA CYS A 212 7.81 -16.19 3.19
C CYS A 212 8.59 -16.94 4.28
N SER A 213 7.96 -17.95 4.89
CA SER A 213 8.57 -18.77 5.95
C SER A 213 8.90 -20.19 5.49
N THR A 214 8.88 -20.45 4.19
CA THR A 214 9.22 -21.74 3.59
C THR A 214 10.56 -21.69 2.87
N ASP A 215 11.14 -22.86 2.61
CA ASP A 215 12.38 -23.00 1.83
C ASP A 215 12.15 -22.80 0.32
N GLU A 216 10.90 -22.64 -0.13
CA GLU A 216 10.52 -22.34 -1.51
C GLU A 216 9.32 -21.39 -1.52
N CYS A 217 9.46 -20.25 -2.22
CA CYS A 217 8.56 -19.11 -2.18
C CYS A 217 8.26 -18.64 -3.60
N VAL A 218 6.98 -18.66 -3.99
CA VAL A 218 6.55 -18.10 -5.28
C VAL A 218 6.36 -16.59 -5.12
N ILE A 219 7.05 -15.82 -5.96
CA ILE A 219 6.91 -14.37 -6.07
C ILE A 219 6.06 -14.09 -7.30
N GLU A 220 4.92 -13.43 -7.08
CA GLU A 220 4.05 -12.91 -8.13
C GLU A 220 4.46 -11.48 -8.50
N ARG A 221 4.29 -11.14 -9.78
CA ARG A 221 4.55 -9.80 -10.31
C ARG A 221 3.47 -9.39 -11.31
N MET A 222 3.03 -8.14 -11.20
CA MET A 222 2.17 -7.46 -12.18
C MET A 222 2.97 -6.44 -13.02
N ASP A 223 4.30 -6.58 -13.09
CA ASP A 223 5.14 -5.78 -13.97
C ASP A 223 5.32 -6.47 -15.33
N ASN A 224 5.19 -5.70 -16.42
CA ASN A 224 5.43 -6.17 -17.79
C ASN A 224 6.86 -5.85 -18.27
N LYS A 225 7.82 -5.64 -17.34
CA LYS A 225 9.17 -5.22 -17.69
C LYS A 225 10.11 -6.43 -17.71
N GLN A 226 10.95 -6.48 -18.75
CA GLN A 226 12.00 -7.51 -18.87
C GLN A 226 13.08 -7.39 -17.78
N LYS A 227 13.26 -6.23 -17.17
CA LYS A 227 14.37 -5.98 -16.24
C LYS A 227 13.85 -5.71 -14.85
N ILE A 228 14.37 -6.46 -13.88
CA ILE A 228 14.19 -6.18 -12.47
C ILE A 228 15.52 -5.95 -11.77
N THR A 229 15.59 -4.89 -10.99
CA THR A 229 16.69 -4.69 -10.05
C THR A 229 16.41 -5.50 -8.80
N VAL A 230 17.37 -6.32 -8.41
CA VAL A 230 17.32 -7.17 -7.22
C VAL A 230 18.39 -6.70 -6.26
N GLN A 231 18.00 -6.36 -5.05
CA GLN A 231 18.92 -6.16 -3.93
C GLN A 231 18.61 -7.23 -2.89
N TYR A 232 19.64 -7.74 -2.23
CA TYR A 232 19.46 -8.79 -1.24
C TYR A 232 20.37 -8.54 -0.04
N ASP A 233 19.91 -9.00 1.12
CA ASP A 233 20.62 -8.98 2.40
C ASP A 233 20.25 -10.25 3.16
N ILE A 234 21.18 -11.19 3.23
CA ILE A 234 21.06 -12.51 3.86
C ILE A 234 21.75 -12.44 5.22
N LYS A 235 20.99 -12.79 6.26
CA LYS A 235 21.39 -12.76 7.67
C LYS A 235 21.92 -14.09 8.17
N ASN A 236 21.70 -15.16 7.43
CA ASN A 236 22.12 -16.52 7.75
C ASN A 236 23.17 -17.04 6.75
N ASP A 237 23.84 -18.16 7.06
CA ASP A 237 24.82 -18.79 6.17
C ASP A 237 24.16 -19.66 5.08
N GLU A 238 22.87 -19.45 4.82
CA GLU A 238 22.09 -20.27 3.89
C GLU A 238 22.22 -19.75 2.46
N MET A 239 22.17 -20.66 1.50
CA MET A 239 22.24 -20.33 0.08
C MET A 239 20.83 -20.30 -0.50
N TRP A 240 20.60 -19.33 -1.39
CA TRP A 240 19.30 -19.10 -1.99
C TRP A 240 19.44 -18.89 -3.49
N GLU A 241 18.49 -19.39 -4.26
CA GLU A 241 18.40 -19.20 -5.70
C GLU A 241 17.09 -18.53 -6.08
N ILE A 242 17.16 -17.65 -7.07
CA ILE A 242 16.01 -17.17 -7.81
C ILE A 242 15.97 -17.93 -9.12
N VAL A 243 14.85 -18.61 -9.37
CA VAL A 243 14.60 -19.37 -10.59
C VAL A 243 13.37 -18.85 -11.32
N ASP A 244 13.31 -19.07 -12.62
CA ASP A 244 12.11 -18.80 -13.42
C ASP A 244 11.03 -19.88 -13.22
N GLU A 245 9.87 -19.70 -13.86
CA GLU A 245 8.72 -20.60 -13.82
C GLU A 245 9.00 -22.05 -14.30
N ILE A 246 10.07 -22.27 -15.08
CA ILE A 246 10.49 -23.60 -15.55
C ILE A 246 11.72 -24.15 -14.80
N GLY A 247 12.21 -23.44 -13.78
CA GLY A 247 13.31 -23.86 -12.92
C GLY A 247 14.71 -23.49 -13.43
N THR A 248 14.82 -22.61 -14.42
CA THR A 248 16.12 -22.04 -14.85
C THR A 248 16.63 -21.11 -13.76
N ILE A 249 17.88 -21.32 -13.32
CA ILE A 249 18.51 -20.45 -12.35
C ILE A 249 18.80 -19.08 -12.99
N LEU A 250 18.17 -18.04 -12.44
CA LEU A 250 18.35 -16.65 -12.83
C LEU A 250 19.49 -16.01 -12.02
N PHE A 251 19.57 -16.38 -10.75
CA PHE A 251 20.56 -15.84 -9.80
C PHE A 251 20.73 -16.76 -8.60
N SER A 252 21.95 -16.81 -8.05
CA SER A 252 22.25 -17.54 -6.81
C SER A 252 22.95 -16.60 -5.82
N VAL A 253 22.46 -16.59 -4.59
CA VAL A 253 23.09 -15.95 -3.43
C VAL A 253 23.92 -17.00 -2.71
N THR A 254 25.23 -16.75 -2.64
CA THR A 254 26.22 -17.65 -2.01
C THR A 254 26.62 -17.12 -0.63
N ALA A 255 27.06 -18.01 0.27
CA ALA A 255 27.38 -17.67 1.66
C ALA A 255 28.50 -16.61 1.82
N ASP A 256 29.36 -16.43 0.81
CA ASP A 256 30.40 -15.39 0.79
C ASP A 256 29.86 -13.99 0.42
N LYS A 257 28.60 -13.91 -0.03
CA LYS A 257 27.93 -12.68 -0.47
C LYS A 257 26.66 -12.48 0.33
N CYS A 258 26.80 -11.95 1.54
CA CYS A 258 25.64 -11.67 2.39
C CYS A 258 24.78 -10.53 1.86
N SER A 259 25.31 -9.59 1.06
CA SER A 259 24.50 -8.53 0.46
C SER A 259 25.01 -8.11 -0.92
N GLY A 260 24.12 -7.55 -1.73
CA GLY A 260 24.47 -7.11 -3.08
C GLY A 260 23.31 -6.52 -3.87
N THR A 261 23.62 -6.09 -5.09
CA THR A 261 22.64 -5.63 -6.08
C THR A 261 22.96 -6.27 -7.42
N GLN A 262 21.94 -6.78 -8.09
CA GLN A 262 22.02 -7.44 -9.39
C GLN A 262 20.84 -6.99 -10.25
N VAL A 263 21.04 -6.93 -11.56
CA VAL A 263 19.92 -6.78 -12.51
C VAL A 263 19.64 -8.15 -13.12
N LEU A 264 18.39 -8.59 -13.06
CA LEU A 264 17.92 -9.80 -13.70
C LEU A 264 17.13 -9.46 -14.95
N GLU A 265 17.39 -10.20 -16.01
CA GLU A 265 16.61 -10.19 -17.25
C GLU A 265 15.60 -11.35 -17.16
N LEU A 266 14.33 -11.01 -17.24
CA LEU A 266 13.19 -11.92 -17.17
C LEU A 266 12.51 -12.01 -18.52
N SER A 267 11.88 -13.15 -18.77
CA SER A 267 11.02 -13.30 -19.94
C SER A 267 9.77 -12.41 -19.76
N ASN A 268 9.36 -11.71 -20.82
CA ASN A 268 8.16 -10.84 -20.81
C ASN A 268 6.84 -11.55 -20.48
N LYS A 269 6.84 -12.89 -20.34
CA LYS A 269 5.67 -13.71 -20.07
C LYS A 269 5.62 -14.25 -18.64
N SER A 270 6.71 -14.09 -17.87
CA SER A 270 6.81 -14.65 -16.53
C SER A 270 6.07 -13.74 -15.54
N GLU A 271 4.86 -14.13 -15.15
CA GLU A 271 4.11 -13.47 -14.06
C GLU A 271 4.59 -13.93 -12.68
N THR A 272 5.42 -14.97 -12.62
CA THR A 272 6.00 -15.50 -11.40
C THR A 272 7.50 -15.76 -11.53
N ILE A 273 8.21 -15.72 -10.40
CA ILE A 273 9.56 -16.25 -10.20
C ILE A 273 9.57 -16.98 -8.84
N VAL A 274 10.50 -17.89 -8.63
CA VAL A 274 10.59 -18.67 -7.39
C VAL A 274 11.90 -18.37 -6.68
N LEU A 275 11.81 -18.04 -5.39
CA LEU A 275 12.94 -17.97 -4.48
C LEU A 275 13.00 -19.28 -3.69
N ARG A 276 14.13 -20.00 -3.72
CA ARG A 276 14.28 -21.25 -3.00
C ARG A 276 15.63 -21.37 -2.31
N LYS A 277 15.68 -22.14 -1.23
CA LYS A 277 16.90 -22.49 -0.51
C LYS A 277 17.59 -23.67 -1.18
N THR A 278 18.92 -23.69 -1.13
CA THR A 278 19.77 -24.74 -1.73
C THR A 278 20.80 -25.30 -0.77
#